data_AF-A0A1N7PA55-F1
#
_entry.id   AF-A0A1N7PA55-F1
#
_cell.length_a   1.000
_cell.length_b   1.000
_cell.length_c   1.000
_cell.angle_alpha   90.00
_cell.angle_beta   90.00
_cell.angle_gamma   90.00
#
_symmetry.space_group_name_H-M   'P 1'
#
loop_
_entity.id
_entity.type
_entity.pdbx_description
1 polymer ?
#
loop_
_entity_poly.entity_id
_entity_poly.type
_entity_poly.pdbx_seq_one_letter_code
_entity_poly.pdbx_strand_id
1 'polypeptide(L)'
;MDRKKLILAVAGSGKTKLVIETLNLEQRFLIITYTNNNYKTIKRRIATRFGYIPNNITILKFFDFIYSFCAKPFLFFEHKLKGIYWDEAPTFTRTLKSEDYKRYITKSNLLYYNRISKFIEITGTIPLIIEKLEKFYDYFIIDEFQDLGGHDFNLIMALSQAKLDFLYVGDFFQHTFTTSLDGATNINLYNDYSKYIKRLQNQNIHVDTKTLLKSHRCPPAICQFISDNLGIEMESNRTDETVIKIVNLDEIQEVLSNNNIVKLVYNNSNKLSYYSKNWGDCKGEDDYQDTCVIMTKSGTISLDKGDLKNIVSSTKNKLYVALSRTKGDCYIVRQK
;
A
#
# COMPACT_ATOMS: atom_id res chain seq x y z
N MET A 1 9.73 -24.11 8.90
CA MET A 1 9.44 -22.91 8.09
C MET A 1 8.40 -22.11 8.82
N ASP A 2 8.65 -20.81 9.00
CA ASP A 2 7.69 -19.92 9.64
C ASP A 2 6.44 -19.81 8.76
N ARG A 3 5.28 -20.26 9.25
CA ARG A 3 4.01 -20.23 8.51
C ARG A 3 3.51 -18.81 8.20
N LYS A 4 4.12 -17.78 8.81
CA LYS A 4 3.70 -16.38 8.70
C LYS A 4 4.89 -15.53 8.34
N LYS A 5 4.89 -14.97 7.14
CA LYS A 5 5.99 -14.15 6.63
C LYS A 5 5.48 -12.80 6.16
N LEU A 6 6.16 -11.72 6.56
CA LEU A 6 6.10 -10.42 5.91
C LEU A 6 7.39 -10.19 5.15
N ILE A 7 7.29 -9.86 3.86
CA ILE A 7 8.41 -9.40 3.05
C ILE A 7 8.29 -7.89 2.88
N LEU A 8 9.22 -7.18 3.50
CA LEU A 8 9.42 -5.75 3.31
C LEU A 8 10.32 -5.55 2.10
N ALA A 9 9.74 -4.88 1.10
CA ALA A 9 10.30 -4.71 -0.21
C ALA A 9 10.57 -3.24 -0.51
N VAL A 10 11.39 -2.97 -1.51
CA VAL A 10 11.57 -1.62 -2.08
C VAL A 10 10.76 -1.43 -3.35
N ALA A 11 10.71 -0.20 -3.84
CA ALA A 11 9.96 0.17 -5.03
C ALA A 11 10.48 -0.55 -6.28
N GLY A 12 9.59 -1.23 -7.00
CA GLY A 12 9.96 -1.90 -8.26
C GLY A 12 10.79 -3.19 -8.08
N SER A 13 10.90 -3.71 -6.86
CA SER A 13 11.61 -4.97 -6.55
C SER A 13 10.93 -6.24 -7.05
N GLY A 14 9.67 -6.17 -7.47
CA GLY A 14 8.92 -7.33 -7.95
C GLY A 14 8.01 -8.00 -6.92
N LYS A 15 7.47 -7.25 -5.94
CA LYS A 15 6.42 -7.69 -4.99
C LYS A 15 5.37 -8.60 -5.64
N THR A 16 4.70 -8.11 -6.68
CA THR A 16 3.68 -8.88 -7.39
C THR A 16 4.27 -10.10 -8.10
N LYS A 17 5.50 -10.04 -8.63
CA LYS A 17 6.14 -11.21 -9.25
C LYS A 17 6.34 -12.32 -8.22
N LEU A 18 6.82 -11.98 -7.03
CA LEU A 18 6.98 -12.92 -5.92
C LEU A 18 5.66 -13.57 -5.49
N VAL A 19 4.60 -12.78 -5.33
CA VAL A 19 3.25 -13.29 -5.03
C VAL A 19 2.85 -14.30 -6.08
N ILE A 20 3.01 -13.94 -7.37
CA ILE A 20 2.66 -14.83 -8.48
C ILE A 20 3.47 -16.11 -8.43
N GLU A 21 4.79 -16.06 -8.20
CA GLU A 21 5.71 -17.20 -8.14
C GLU A 21 5.39 -18.19 -7.02
N THR A 22 4.83 -17.70 -5.91
CA THR A 22 4.41 -18.54 -4.76
C THR A 22 3.21 -19.42 -5.09
N LEU A 23 2.38 -19.03 -6.06
CA LEU A 23 1.16 -19.76 -6.42
C LEU A 23 1.47 -21.11 -7.09
N ASN A 24 0.60 -22.10 -6.83
CA ASN A 24 0.60 -23.41 -7.47
C ASN A 24 -0.85 -23.93 -7.64
N LEU A 25 -1.00 -25.14 -8.20
CA LEU A 25 -2.31 -25.75 -8.47
C LEU A 25 -2.79 -26.69 -7.36
N GLU A 26 -1.97 -26.92 -6.33
CA GLU A 26 -2.26 -27.88 -5.25
C GLU A 26 -2.92 -27.19 -4.04
N GLN A 27 -2.40 -26.03 -3.64
CA GLN A 27 -2.88 -25.26 -2.49
C GLN A 27 -4.00 -24.28 -2.87
N ARG A 28 -4.89 -23.99 -1.94
CA ARG A 28 -5.99 -23.01 -2.11
C ARG A 28 -5.54 -21.64 -1.61
N PHE A 29 -5.45 -20.67 -2.51
CA PHE A 29 -4.94 -19.33 -2.24
C PHE A 29 -6.07 -18.30 -2.13
N LEU A 30 -5.99 -17.43 -1.12
CA LEU A 30 -6.76 -16.19 -1.05
C LEU A 30 -5.81 -15.00 -1.10
N ILE A 31 -5.89 -14.19 -2.15
CA ILE A 31 -5.05 -13.02 -2.38
C ILE A 31 -5.88 -11.75 -2.21
N ILE A 32 -5.41 -10.85 -1.35
CA ILE A 32 -6.02 -9.56 -1.07
C ILE A 32 -5.16 -8.42 -1.61
N THR A 33 -5.80 -7.46 -2.26
CA THR A 33 -5.16 -6.21 -2.73
C THR A 33 -6.11 -5.02 -2.57
N TYR A 34 -5.61 -3.79 -2.67
CA TYR A 34 -6.41 -2.59 -2.37
C TYR A 34 -6.97 -1.91 -3.61
N THR A 35 -6.15 -1.77 -4.66
CA THR A 35 -6.52 -0.96 -5.82
C THR A 35 -7.12 -1.80 -6.95
N ASN A 36 -8.01 -1.19 -7.73
CA ASN A 36 -8.55 -1.80 -8.95
C ASN A 36 -7.45 -2.16 -9.96
N ASN A 37 -6.40 -1.34 -10.03
CA ASN A 37 -5.27 -1.57 -10.93
C ASN A 37 -4.44 -2.78 -10.49
N ASN A 38 -4.12 -2.89 -9.19
CA ASN A 38 -3.38 -4.04 -8.67
C ASN A 38 -4.20 -5.33 -8.83
N TYR A 39 -5.51 -5.30 -8.55
CA TYR A 39 -6.41 -6.42 -8.79
C TYR A 39 -6.35 -6.92 -10.24
N LYS A 40 -6.50 -5.99 -11.21
CA LYS A 40 -6.43 -6.33 -12.65
C LYS A 40 -5.05 -6.87 -13.03
N THR A 41 -3.98 -6.26 -12.52
CA THR A 41 -2.60 -6.68 -12.81
C THR A 41 -2.29 -8.07 -12.27
N ILE A 42 -2.63 -8.36 -11.01
CA ILE A 42 -2.46 -9.69 -10.40
C ILE A 42 -3.25 -10.72 -11.19
N LYS A 43 -4.54 -10.44 -11.47
CA LYS A 43 -5.42 -11.31 -12.24
C LYS A 43 -4.85 -11.64 -13.62
N ARG A 44 -4.38 -10.63 -14.36
CA ARG A 44 -3.73 -10.80 -15.66
C ARG A 44 -2.46 -11.65 -15.55
N ARG A 45 -1.59 -11.39 -14.57
CA ARG A 45 -0.33 -12.15 -14.40
C ARG A 45 -0.57 -13.61 -14.04
N ILE A 46 -1.60 -13.91 -13.24
CA ILE A 46 -2.03 -15.29 -12.96
C ILE A 46 -2.45 -15.96 -14.27
N ALA A 47 -3.33 -15.30 -15.04
CA ALA A 47 -3.79 -15.81 -16.33
C ALA A 47 -2.64 -16.03 -17.32
N THR A 48 -1.65 -15.13 -17.36
CA THR A 48 -0.45 -15.30 -18.19
C THR A 48 0.41 -16.48 -17.72
N ARG A 49 0.58 -16.66 -16.40
CA ARG A 49 1.41 -17.76 -15.86
C ARG A 49 0.80 -19.14 -16.11
N PHE A 50 -0.51 -19.29 -15.86
CA PHE A 50 -1.17 -20.60 -15.91
C PHE A 50 -1.96 -20.83 -17.21
N GLY A 51 -2.08 -19.83 -18.09
CA GLY A 51 -2.93 -19.87 -19.28
C GLY A 51 -4.42 -19.60 -19.01
N TYR A 52 -4.83 -19.60 -17.74
CA TYR A 52 -6.18 -19.33 -17.25
C TYR A 52 -6.12 -18.87 -15.79
N ILE A 53 -7.26 -18.60 -15.16
CA ILE A 53 -7.31 -18.33 -13.71
C ILE A 53 -7.75 -19.62 -13.01
N PRO A 54 -6.86 -20.29 -12.26
CA PRO A 54 -7.20 -21.51 -11.55
C PRO A 54 -8.28 -21.30 -10.49
N ASN A 55 -9.20 -22.27 -10.37
CA ASN A 55 -10.30 -22.22 -9.41
C ASN A 55 -9.84 -22.25 -7.93
N ASN A 56 -8.64 -22.76 -7.67
CA ASN A 56 -8.02 -22.78 -6.35
C ASN A 56 -7.40 -21.42 -5.95
N ILE A 57 -7.44 -20.40 -6.83
CA ILE A 57 -6.86 -19.08 -6.57
C ILE A 57 -7.96 -18.02 -6.57
N THR A 58 -8.32 -17.54 -5.38
CA THR A 58 -9.27 -16.45 -5.20
C THR A 58 -8.53 -15.12 -5.04
N ILE A 59 -8.93 -14.10 -5.79
CA ILE A 59 -8.41 -12.73 -5.66
C ILE A 59 -9.57 -11.82 -5.26
N LEU A 60 -9.42 -11.08 -4.17
CA LEU A 60 -10.41 -10.10 -3.72
C LEU A 60 -9.76 -8.74 -3.50
N LYS A 61 -10.56 -7.69 -3.65
CA LYS A 61 -10.17 -6.39 -3.10
C LYS A 61 -10.40 -6.41 -1.59
N PHE A 62 -9.67 -5.58 -0.86
CA PHE A 62 -9.73 -5.54 0.60
C PHE A 62 -11.16 -5.36 1.14
N PHE A 63 -11.91 -4.39 0.61
CA PHE A 63 -13.29 -4.15 1.05
C PHE A 63 -14.26 -5.27 0.66
N ASP A 64 -14.02 -5.94 -0.48
CA ASP A 64 -14.79 -7.12 -0.87
C ASP A 64 -14.55 -8.27 0.10
N PHE A 65 -13.31 -8.44 0.57
CA PHE A 65 -12.95 -9.41 1.61
C PHE A 65 -13.62 -9.09 2.94
N ILE A 66 -13.39 -7.91 3.53
CA ILE A 66 -13.94 -7.62 4.87
C ILE A 66 -15.46 -7.58 4.88
N TYR A 67 -16.11 -7.13 3.80
CA TYR A 67 -17.57 -7.12 3.75
C TYR A 67 -18.14 -8.48 3.36
N SER A 68 -17.78 -9.01 2.19
CA SER A 68 -18.45 -10.20 1.63
C SER A 68 -17.94 -11.50 2.23
N PHE A 69 -16.66 -11.56 2.60
CA PHE A 69 -16.08 -12.75 3.22
C PHE A 69 -16.21 -12.74 4.75
N CYS A 70 -15.94 -11.59 5.39
CA CYS A 70 -15.88 -11.50 6.85
C CYS A 70 -17.18 -11.08 7.52
N ALA A 71 -17.81 -9.97 7.12
CA ALA A 71 -18.99 -9.44 7.83
C ALA A 71 -20.31 -10.10 7.40
N LYS A 72 -20.66 -9.98 6.11
CA LYS A 72 -21.97 -10.34 5.58
C LYS A 72 -22.40 -11.79 5.90
N PRO A 73 -21.55 -12.83 5.77
CA PRO A 73 -21.98 -14.21 5.99
C PRO A 73 -22.50 -14.49 7.40
N PHE A 74 -22.02 -13.75 8.41
CA PHE A 74 -22.38 -13.98 9.81
C PHE A 74 -23.35 -12.92 10.34
N LEU A 75 -23.30 -11.70 9.80
CA LEU A 75 -24.01 -10.54 10.35
C LEU A 75 -25.20 -10.08 9.49
N PHE A 76 -25.42 -10.70 8.33
CA PHE A 76 -26.50 -10.30 7.42
C PHE A 76 -27.89 -10.46 8.03
N PHE A 77 -28.20 -11.61 8.64
CA PHE A 77 -29.53 -11.86 9.18
C PHE A 77 -29.84 -10.99 10.40
N GLU A 78 -28.86 -10.81 11.29
CA GLU A 78 -29.01 -10.01 12.52
C GLU A 78 -29.18 -8.52 12.20
N HIS A 79 -28.34 -7.97 11.32
CA HIS A 79 -28.31 -6.52 11.06
C HIS A 79 -28.88 -6.09 9.71
N LYS A 80 -29.41 -7.03 8.92
CA LYS A 80 -30.00 -6.80 7.59
C LYS A 80 -29.07 -6.01 6.67
N LEU A 81 -27.78 -6.34 6.69
CA LEU A 81 -26.71 -5.60 6.01
C LEU A 81 -26.95 -5.54 4.50
N LYS A 82 -26.99 -4.32 3.94
CA LYS A 82 -27.26 -4.08 2.51
C LYS A 82 -26.03 -3.72 1.67
N GLY A 83 -24.91 -3.37 2.32
CA GLY A 83 -23.70 -2.99 1.60
C GLY A 83 -22.73 -2.18 2.46
N ILE A 84 -21.81 -1.52 1.76
CA ILE A 84 -20.83 -0.59 2.33
C ILE A 84 -21.27 0.84 1.99
N TYR A 85 -21.18 1.72 2.97
CA TYR A 85 -21.26 3.17 2.81
C TYR A 85 -19.84 3.74 2.75
N TRP A 86 -19.53 4.43 1.66
CA TRP A 86 -18.15 4.80 1.31
C TRP A 86 -17.69 6.15 1.86
N ASP A 87 -18.58 6.96 2.44
CA ASP A 87 -18.14 8.13 3.20
C ASP A 87 -17.80 7.72 4.64
N GLU A 88 -16.94 8.52 5.27
CA GLU A 88 -16.60 8.34 6.68
C GLU A 88 -17.83 8.40 7.57
N ALA A 89 -17.82 7.59 8.64
CA ALA A 89 -18.85 7.65 9.66
C ALA A 89 -18.99 9.08 10.23
N PRO A 90 -20.23 9.63 10.33
CA PRO A 90 -20.45 10.99 10.81
C PRO A 90 -19.84 11.25 12.18
N THR A 91 -19.28 12.43 12.43
CA THR A 91 -18.54 12.74 13.66
C THR A 91 -19.32 12.46 14.95
N PHE A 92 -20.63 12.74 14.98
CA PHE A 92 -21.48 12.49 16.15
C PHE A 92 -21.47 11.01 16.58
N THR A 93 -21.27 10.07 15.65
CA THR A 93 -21.26 8.64 15.96
C THR A 93 -20.10 8.25 16.87
N ARG A 94 -19.05 9.09 17.00
CA ARG A 94 -17.91 8.86 17.90
C ARG A 94 -18.29 8.98 19.37
N THR A 95 -19.37 9.69 19.71
CA THR A 95 -19.85 9.81 21.10
C THR A 95 -20.73 8.63 21.51
N LEU A 96 -21.16 7.81 20.55
CA LEU A 96 -21.94 6.62 20.82
C LEU A 96 -21.07 5.52 21.45
N LYS A 97 -21.68 4.75 22.35
CA LYS A 97 -21.04 3.57 22.95
C LYS A 97 -20.70 2.55 21.86
N SER A 98 -19.70 1.71 22.10
CA SER A 98 -19.24 0.70 21.13
C SER A 98 -20.29 -0.36 20.83
N GLU A 99 -21.26 -0.56 21.73
CA GLU A 99 -22.36 -1.50 21.58
C GLU A 99 -23.53 -0.92 20.77
N ASP A 100 -23.55 0.41 20.54
CA ASP A 100 -24.58 1.04 19.71
C ASP A 100 -24.26 0.84 18.23
N TYR A 101 -25.00 -0.03 17.57
CA TYR A 101 -24.81 -0.35 16.15
C TYR A 101 -24.97 0.84 15.21
N LYS A 102 -25.65 1.92 15.61
CA LYS A 102 -25.71 3.18 14.83
C LYS A 102 -24.33 3.82 14.65
N ARG A 103 -23.36 3.42 15.47
CA ARG A 103 -21.95 3.79 15.31
C ARG A 103 -21.31 3.17 14.06
N TYR A 104 -21.81 2.03 13.60
CA TYR A 104 -21.18 1.25 12.52
C TYR A 104 -22.05 1.19 11.26
N ILE A 105 -23.37 1.33 11.42
CA ILE A 105 -24.35 1.09 10.38
C ILE A 105 -25.23 2.34 10.18
N THR A 106 -25.47 2.71 8.92
CA THR A 106 -26.42 3.76 8.54
C THR A 106 -27.88 3.33 8.77
N LYS A 107 -28.82 4.27 8.74
CA LYS A 107 -30.27 3.97 8.79
C LYS A 107 -30.75 3.06 7.63
N SER A 108 -29.99 3.02 6.53
CA SER A 108 -30.25 2.18 5.36
C SER A 108 -29.56 0.81 5.44
N ASN A 109 -29.04 0.43 6.60
CA ASN A 109 -28.31 -0.83 6.86
C ASN A 109 -27.02 -1.00 6.03
N LEU A 110 -26.34 0.11 5.71
CA LEU A 110 -25.02 0.10 5.08
C LEU A 110 -23.94 0.29 6.15
N LEU A 111 -22.86 -0.49 6.10
CA LEU A 111 -21.73 -0.35 7.02
C LEU A 111 -20.81 0.79 6.59
N TYR A 112 -20.41 1.67 7.51
CA TYR A 112 -19.37 2.66 7.23
C TYR A 112 -18.05 1.94 6.93
N TYR A 113 -17.45 2.20 5.77
CA TYR A 113 -16.28 1.47 5.28
C TYR A 113 -15.13 1.47 6.30
N ASN A 114 -14.88 2.62 6.94
CA ASN A 114 -13.78 2.81 7.90
C ASN A 114 -14.03 2.09 9.24
N ARG A 115 -15.21 1.50 9.47
CA ARG A 115 -15.57 0.85 10.74
C ARG A 115 -15.97 -0.61 10.62
N ILE A 116 -15.96 -1.20 9.42
CA ILE A 116 -16.33 -2.62 9.23
C ILE A 116 -15.48 -3.53 10.12
N SER A 117 -14.16 -3.31 10.16
CA SER A 117 -13.26 -4.13 10.96
C SER A 117 -13.53 -4.03 12.46
N LYS A 118 -13.87 -2.84 12.97
CA LYS A 118 -14.25 -2.67 14.38
C LYS A 118 -15.62 -3.29 14.66
N PHE A 119 -16.54 -3.23 13.70
CA PHE A 119 -17.84 -3.87 13.82
C PHE A 119 -17.71 -5.40 13.94
N ILE A 120 -16.89 -6.02 13.09
CA ILE A 120 -16.55 -7.46 13.17
C ILE A 120 -15.96 -7.85 14.54
N GLU A 121 -15.13 -6.98 15.11
CA GLU A 121 -14.52 -7.19 16.42
C GLU A 121 -15.58 -7.16 17.54
N ILE A 122 -16.43 -6.13 17.58
CA ILE A 122 -17.42 -5.97 18.66
C ILE A 122 -18.58 -6.96 18.58
N THR A 123 -18.88 -7.51 17.39
CA THR A 123 -19.86 -8.59 17.22
C THR A 123 -19.30 -9.98 17.53
N GLY A 124 -18.01 -10.09 17.92
CA GLY A 124 -17.40 -11.36 18.28
C GLY A 124 -17.25 -12.35 17.11
N THR A 125 -17.23 -11.85 15.87
CA THR A 125 -17.30 -12.70 14.66
C THR A 125 -15.94 -13.27 14.23
N ILE A 126 -14.83 -12.74 14.77
CA ILE A 126 -13.45 -13.12 14.39
C ILE A 126 -13.21 -14.65 14.42
N PRO A 127 -13.59 -15.42 15.46
CA PRO A 127 -13.36 -16.87 15.48
C PRO A 127 -14.05 -17.61 14.32
N LEU A 128 -15.26 -17.19 13.93
CA LEU A 128 -16.00 -17.78 12.81
C LEU A 128 -15.31 -17.48 11.46
N ILE A 129 -14.70 -16.30 11.33
CA ILE A 129 -13.94 -15.93 10.13
C ILE A 129 -12.66 -16.77 10.05
N ILE A 130 -11.98 -16.99 11.19
CA ILE A 130 -10.80 -17.87 11.27
C ILE A 130 -11.15 -19.29 10.84
N GLU A 131 -12.21 -19.88 11.39
CA GLU A 131 -12.67 -21.22 11.01
C GLU A 131 -12.96 -21.30 9.51
N LYS A 132 -13.62 -20.27 8.97
CA LYS A 132 -13.90 -20.16 7.54
C LYS A 132 -12.62 -20.05 6.70
N LEU A 133 -11.62 -19.27 7.13
CA LEU A 133 -10.33 -19.19 6.44
C LEU A 133 -9.65 -20.55 6.39
N GLU A 134 -9.50 -21.22 7.54
CA GLU A 134 -8.89 -22.54 7.65
C GLU A 134 -9.62 -23.61 6.82
N LYS A 135 -10.96 -23.50 6.75
CA LYS A 135 -11.79 -24.42 5.97
C LYS A 135 -11.58 -24.29 4.46
N PHE A 136 -11.43 -23.07 3.94
CA PHE A 136 -11.46 -22.81 2.49
C PHE A 136 -10.10 -22.54 1.86
N TYR A 137 -9.08 -22.19 2.65
CA TYR A 137 -7.78 -21.78 2.13
C TYR A 137 -6.63 -22.40 2.90
N ASP A 138 -5.57 -22.68 2.17
CA ASP A 138 -4.30 -23.15 2.72
C ASP A 138 -3.29 -22.00 2.82
N TYR A 139 -3.52 -20.92 2.05
CA TYR A 139 -2.61 -19.79 1.96
C TYR A 139 -3.36 -18.45 1.87
N PHE A 140 -3.06 -17.50 2.76
CA PHE A 140 -3.60 -16.13 2.75
C PHE A 140 -2.51 -15.11 2.43
N ILE A 141 -2.72 -14.35 1.36
CA ILE A 141 -1.75 -13.39 0.83
C ILE A 141 -2.34 -11.98 0.89
N ILE A 142 -1.58 -11.01 1.39
CA ILE A 142 -1.93 -9.58 1.29
C ILE A 142 -0.80 -8.86 0.56
N ASP A 143 -1.11 -8.32 -0.62
CA ASP A 143 -0.25 -7.40 -1.35
C ASP A 143 -0.48 -5.95 -0.88
N GLU A 144 0.53 -5.12 -0.98
CA GLU A 144 0.55 -3.73 -0.46
C GLU A 144 0.17 -3.66 1.04
N PHE A 145 0.74 -4.56 1.85
CA PHE A 145 0.45 -4.68 3.29
C PHE A 145 0.64 -3.37 4.09
N GLN A 146 1.47 -2.44 3.60
CA GLN A 146 1.65 -1.13 4.21
C GLN A 146 0.42 -0.22 4.11
N ASP A 147 -0.59 -0.54 3.29
CA ASP A 147 -1.79 0.29 3.16
C ASP A 147 -2.81 0.02 4.29
N LEU A 148 -2.65 -1.07 5.05
CA LEU A 148 -3.48 -1.37 6.22
C LEU A 148 -3.33 -0.31 7.31
N GLY A 149 -4.42 0.23 7.82
CA GLY A 149 -4.35 1.04 9.03
C GLY A 149 -5.59 0.95 9.90
N GLY A 150 -5.64 1.78 10.94
CA GLY A 150 -6.79 1.83 11.83
C GLY A 150 -7.16 0.46 12.40
N HIS A 151 -8.46 0.18 12.41
CA HIS A 151 -9.00 -1.11 12.86
C HIS A 151 -8.75 -2.26 11.88
N ASP A 152 -8.46 -1.97 10.61
CA ASP A 152 -8.20 -2.99 9.59
C ASP A 152 -6.91 -3.76 9.90
N PHE A 153 -5.85 -3.05 10.31
CA PHE A 153 -4.62 -3.69 10.77
C PHE A 153 -4.89 -4.64 11.95
N ASN A 154 -5.70 -4.21 12.93
CA ASN A 154 -6.02 -5.04 14.09
C ASN A 154 -6.80 -6.30 13.69
N LEU A 155 -7.78 -6.17 12.78
CA LEU A 155 -8.51 -7.33 12.26
C LEU A 155 -7.56 -8.31 11.57
N ILE A 156 -6.67 -7.85 10.70
CA ILE A 156 -5.71 -8.74 10.03
C ILE A 156 -4.77 -9.42 11.03
N MET A 157 -4.29 -8.73 12.07
CA MET A 157 -3.49 -9.37 13.13
C MET A 157 -4.27 -10.44 13.89
N ALA A 158 -5.57 -10.23 14.13
CA ALA A 158 -6.43 -11.24 14.75
C ALA A 158 -6.66 -12.44 13.82
N LEU A 159 -6.94 -12.21 12.53
CA LEU A 159 -7.10 -13.26 11.53
C LEU A 159 -5.81 -14.03 11.27
N SER A 160 -4.65 -13.40 11.48
CA SER A 160 -3.33 -14.05 11.41
C SER A 160 -3.15 -15.17 12.43
N GLN A 161 -4.08 -15.37 13.38
CA GLN A 161 -4.03 -16.50 14.32
C GLN A 161 -4.55 -17.82 13.73
N ALA A 162 -5.16 -17.78 12.56
CA ALA A 162 -5.61 -18.98 11.86
C ALA A 162 -4.45 -19.92 11.47
N LYS A 163 -4.74 -21.21 11.33
CA LYS A 163 -3.80 -22.31 11.08
C LYS A 163 -3.57 -22.58 9.59
N LEU A 164 -3.22 -21.54 8.85
CA LEU A 164 -2.84 -21.59 7.44
C LEU A 164 -1.53 -20.82 7.21
N ASP A 165 -1.00 -20.87 5.99
CA ASP A 165 0.19 -20.10 5.63
C ASP A 165 -0.18 -18.66 5.28
N PHE A 166 0.68 -17.72 5.65
CA PHE A 166 0.50 -16.29 5.43
C PHE A 166 1.71 -15.68 4.73
N LEU A 167 1.44 -14.94 3.66
CA LEU A 167 2.43 -14.10 2.98
C LEU A 167 1.90 -12.67 2.88
N TYR A 168 2.53 -11.80 3.63
CA TYR A 168 2.34 -10.36 3.50
C TYR A 168 3.49 -9.79 2.68
N VAL A 169 3.16 -8.91 1.74
CA VAL A 169 4.17 -8.22 0.92
C VAL A 169 3.84 -6.74 0.92
N GLY A 170 4.83 -5.90 1.25
CA GLY A 170 4.62 -4.47 1.31
C GLY A 170 5.92 -3.67 1.26
N ASP A 171 5.81 -2.37 1.04
CA ASP A 171 6.92 -1.43 1.12
C ASP A 171 6.57 -0.38 2.18
N PHE A 172 7.22 -0.46 3.35
CA PHE A 172 6.96 0.42 4.49
C PHE A 172 7.06 1.91 4.11
N PHE A 173 8.03 2.27 3.28
CA PHE A 173 8.29 3.65 2.90
C PHE A 173 7.33 4.14 1.79
N GLN A 174 6.58 3.25 1.13
CA GLN A 174 5.49 3.63 0.21
C GLN A 174 4.13 3.77 0.90
N HIS A 175 4.08 3.91 2.23
CA HIS A 175 2.83 4.23 2.93
C HIS A 175 2.41 5.68 2.63
N THR A 176 1.47 5.83 1.69
CA THR A 176 0.89 7.13 1.28
C THR A 176 -0.63 7.20 1.45
N PHE A 177 -1.29 6.04 1.59
CA PHE A 177 -2.72 5.90 1.80
C PHE A 177 -2.98 4.92 2.95
N THR A 178 -4.14 5.06 3.59
CA THR A 178 -4.56 4.21 4.70
C THR A 178 -5.97 3.70 4.45
N THR A 179 -6.20 2.41 4.68
CA THR A 179 -7.51 1.76 4.44
C THR A 179 -8.64 2.31 5.31
N SER A 180 -8.33 2.68 6.55
CA SER A 180 -9.30 3.23 7.49
C SER A 180 -8.67 4.30 8.36
N LEU A 181 -9.38 5.43 8.48
CA LEU A 181 -9.16 6.46 9.48
C LEU A 181 -10.39 6.50 10.39
N ASP A 182 -10.28 5.97 11.60
CA ASP A 182 -11.30 6.11 12.64
C ASP A 182 -10.64 6.42 13.99
N GLY A 183 -10.60 7.71 14.32
CA GLY A 183 -9.92 8.18 15.53
C GLY A 183 -8.40 8.00 15.48
N ALA A 184 -7.79 7.76 16.64
CA ALA A 184 -6.33 7.67 16.81
C ALA A 184 -5.78 6.24 16.68
N THR A 185 -6.63 5.24 16.43
CA THR A 185 -6.20 3.84 16.37
C THR A 185 -5.15 3.65 15.28
N ASN A 186 -3.96 3.17 15.66
CA ASN A 186 -2.84 2.91 14.75
C ASN A 186 -2.39 4.12 13.89
N ILE A 187 -2.68 5.36 14.31
CA ILE A 187 -2.27 6.56 13.57
C ILE A 187 -0.75 6.68 13.40
N ASN A 188 0.01 6.13 14.36
CA ASN A 188 1.48 6.15 14.36
C ASN A 188 2.11 4.83 13.90
N LEU A 189 1.34 3.92 13.29
CA LEU A 189 1.79 2.57 12.93
C LEU A 189 3.03 2.58 12.03
N TYR A 190 3.12 3.55 11.11
CA TYR A 190 4.19 3.68 10.11
C TYR A 190 5.18 4.80 10.40
N ASN A 191 5.24 5.29 11.65
CA ASN A 191 6.17 6.38 12.00
C ASN A 191 7.61 5.90 12.24
N ASP A 192 7.78 4.63 12.63
CA ASP A 192 9.06 4.08 13.09
C ASP A 192 9.21 2.64 12.58
N TYR A 193 10.17 2.47 11.66
CA TYR A 193 10.43 1.20 10.97
C TYR A 193 10.76 0.06 11.94
N SER A 194 11.63 0.33 12.90
CA SER A 194 12.07 -0.66 13.89
C SER A 194 10.94 -1.07 14.83
N LYS A 195 10.11 -0.12 15.29
CA LYS A 195 8.92 -0.43 16.10
C LYS A 195 7.88 -1.21 15.31
N TYR A 196 7.69 -0.89 14.04
CA TYR A 196 6.78 -1.61 13.15
C TYR A 196 7.20 -3.09 13.00
N ILE A 197 8.48 -3.35 12.72
CA ILE A 197 9.03 -4.72 12.65
C ILE A 197 8.82 -5.46 13.97
N LYS A 198 9.23 -4.86 15.10
CA LYS A 198 9.06 -5.46 16.43
C LYS A 198 7.61 -5.81 16.73
N ARG A 199 6.67 -4.93 16.36
CA ARG A 199 5.23 -5.16 16.56
C ARG A 199 4.73 -6.41 15.82
N LEU A 200 5.19 -6.64 14.60
CA LEU A 200 4.83 -7.82 13.80
C LEU A 200 5.52 -9.09 14.31
N GLN A 201 6.78 -9.00 14.71
CA GLN A 201 7.50 -10.11 15.33
C GLN A 201 6.81 -10.59 16.63
N ASN A 202 6.29 -9.65 17.43
CA ASN A 202 5.49 -9.97 18.62
C ASN A 202 4.17 -10.70 18.29
N GLN A 203 3.73 -10.73 17.02
CA GLN A 203 2.60 -11.51 16.54
C GLN A 203 3.03 -12.84 15.89
N ASN A 204 4.28 -13.26 16.10
CA ASN A 204 4.91 -14.43 15.49
C ASN A 204 4.94 -14.36 13.95
N ILE A 205 5.11 -13.16 13.39
CA ILE A 205 5.31 -12.95 11.95
C ILE A 205 6.81 -12.80 11.71
N HIS A 206 7.36 -13.66 10.86
CA HIS A 206 8.74 -13.55 10.38
C HIS A 206 8.86 -12.37 9.41
N VAL A 207 9.69 -11.38 9.73
CA VAL A 207 9.90 -10.21 8.87
C VAL A 207 11.20 -10.36 8.10
N ASP A 208 11.09 -10.40 6.78
CA ASP A 208 12.21 -10.46 5.83
C ASP A 208 12.39 -9.09 5.18
N THR A 209 13.56 -8.50 5.37
CA THR A 209 13.93 -7.18 4.83
C THR A 209 14.96 -7.26 3.71
N LYS A 210 15.33 -8.48 3.27
CA LYS A 210 16.46 -8.70 2.35
C LYS A 210 16.04 -9.20 0.99
N THR A 211 15.02 -10.07 0.93
CA THR A 211 14.62 -10.76 -0.31
C THR A 211 14.29 -9.80 -1.46
N LEU A 212 13.66 -8.66 -1.16
CA LEU A 212 13.20 -7.69 -2.16
C LEU A 212 13.85 -6.31 -1.99
N LEU A 213 15.16 -6.28 -1.70
CA LEU A 213 15.95 -5.05 -1.54
C LEU A 213 16.41 -4.43 -2.88
N LYS A 214 16.42 -5.20 -3.98
CA LYS A 214 16.89 -4.75 -5.29
C LYS A 214 15.72 -4.42 -6.24
N SER A 215 15.73 -3.22 -6.82
CA SER A 215 14.74 -2.75 -7.78
C SER A 215 15.04 -3.24 -9.20
N HIS A 216 14.04 -3.81 -9.89
CA HIS A 216 14.10 -4.05 -11.33
C HIS A 216 13.64 -2.85 -12.16
N ARG A 217 13.08 -1.82 -11.51
CA ARG A 217 12.60 -0.60 -12.19
C ARG A 217 13.63 0.52 -12.11
N CYS A 218 14.10 0.86 -10.91
CA CYS A 218 14.91 2.05 -10.70
C CYS A 218 16.36 1.79 -11.16
N PRO A 219 16.95 2.67 -11.98
CA PRO A 219 18.37 2.63 -12.30
C PRO A 219 19.28 2.81 -11.06
N PRO A 220 20.57 2.43 -11.13
CA PRO A 220 21.51 2.56 -10.02
C PRO A 220 21.57 3.98 -9.41
N ALA A 221 21.62 5.03 -10.26
CA ALA A 221 21.69 6.42 -9.79
C ALA A 221 20.48 6.81 -8.92
N ILE A 222 19.28 6.38 -9.31
CA ILE A 222 18.04 6.63 -8.56
C ILE A 222 18.05 5.90 -7.21
N CYS A 223 18.45 4.62 -7.20
CA CYS A 223 18.57 3.85 -5.97
C CYS A 223 19.56 4.50 -5.00
N GLN A 224 20.74 4.86 -5.50
CA GLN A 224 21.79 5.51 -4.71
C GLN A 224 21.31 6.83 -4.11
N PHE A 225 20.68 7.69 -4.93
CA PHE A 225 20.15 8.96 -4.45
C PHE A 225 19.10 8.79 -3.35
N ILE A 226 18.19 7.81 -3.50
CA ILE A 226 17.18 7.52 -2.47
C ILE A 226 17.85 7.03 -1.18
N SER A 227 18.83 6.12 -1.26
CA SER A 227 19.54 5.61 -0.10
C SER A 227 20.30 6.71 0.64
N ASP A 228 21.06 7.53 -0.09
CA ASP A 228 21.89 8.59 0.51
C ASP A 228 21.06 9.74 1.09
N ASN A 229 20.01 10.16 0.37
CA ASN A 229 19.26 11.37 0.73
C ASN A 229 18.04 11.09 1.59
N LEU A 230 17.34 9.96 1.40
CA LEU A 230 16.13 9.63 2.18
C LEU A 230 16.41 8.66 3.34
N GLY A 231 17.58 8.01 3.35
CA GLY A 231 17.91 6.98 4.32
C GLY A 231 17.08 5.70 4.13
N ILE A 232 16.70 5.40 2.89
CA ILE A 232 15.94 4.20 2.51
C ILE A 232 16.88 3.28 1.74
N GLU A 233 17.30 2.18 2.38
CA GLU A 233 18.18 1.19 1.75
C GLU A 233 17.48 0.54 0.55
N MET A 234 18.06 0.72 -0.65
CA MET A 234 17.61 0.06 -1.87
C MET A 234 18.73 -0.05 -2.89
N GLU A 235 18.75 -1.15 -3.63
CA GLU A 235 19.73 -1.40 -4.70
C GLU A 235 19.04 -1.49 -6.05
N SER A 236 19.82 -1.52 -7.15
CA SER A 236 19.30 -1.78 -8.49
C SER A 236 19.73 -3.16 -8.98
N ASN A 237 18.83 -3.85 -9.70
CA ASN A 237 19.15 -5.00 -10.54
C ASN A 237 19.53 -4.59 -11.97
N ARG A 238 19.57 -3.28 -12.25
CA ARG A 238 19.95 -2.72 -13.55
C ARG A 238 21.40 -2.23 -13.50
N THR A 239 21.98 -2.01 -14.69
CA THR A 239 23.37 -1.55 -14.86
C THR A 239 23.48 -0.38 -15.84
N ASP A 240 22.38 0.14 -16.33
CA ASP A 240 22.36 1.28 -17.25
C ASP A 240 22.62 2.61 -16.52
N GLU A 241 23.19 3.56 -17.26
CA GLU A 241 23.49 4.89 -16.78
C GLU A 241 22.29 5.83 -17.02
N THR A 242 21.89 6.54 -15.97
CA THR A 242 20.81 7.53 -15.99
C THR A 242 21.20 8.70 -15.11
N VAL A 243 20.63 9.88 -15.38
CA VAL A 243 21.00 11.12 -14.71
C VAL A 243 19.91 11.55 -13.74
N ILE A 244 20.34 12.02 -12.57
CA ILE A 244 19.51 12.87 -11.71
C ILE A 244 19.96 14.31 -11.93
N LYS A 245 19.16 15.06 -12.68
CA LYS A 245 19.48 16.44 -13.04
C LYS A 245 18.68 17.41 -12.18
N ILE A 246 19.37 18.20 -11.37
CA ILE A 246 18.77 19.37 -10.76
C ILE A 246 18.63 20.44 -11.85
N VAL A 247 17.40 20.83 -12.16
CA VAL A 247 17.07 21.69 -13.31
C VAL A 247 17.36 23.15 -12.97
N ASN A 248 18.13 23.82 -13.83
CA ASN A 248 18.41 25.25 -13.71
C ASN A 248 17.22 26.09 -14.20
N LEU A 249 17.16 27.37 -13.79
CA LEU A 249 15.99 28.23 -14.05
C LEU A 249 15.67 28.41 -15.55
N ASP A 250 16.71 28.45 -16.37
CA ASP A 250 16.66 28.55 -17.83
C ASP A 250 16.12 27.29 -18.51
N GLU A 251 16.28 26.13 -17.89
CA GLU A 251 15.87 24.82 -18.44
C GLU A 251 14.48 24.37 -17.99
N ILE A 252 13.88 25.05 -16.98
CA ILE A 252 12.59 24.65 -16.39
C ILE A 252 11.49 24.59 -17.47
N GLN A 253 11.40 25.58 -18.36
CA GLN A 253 10.33 25.61 -19.37
C GLN A 253 10.45 24.45 -20.36
N GLU A 254 11.67 24.08 -20.75
CA GLU A 254 11.92 22.95 -21.63
C GLU A 254 11.45 21.63 -20.98
N VAL A 255 11.87 21.38 -19.73
CA VAL A 255 11.45 20.18 -18.98
C VAL A 255 9.94 20.16 -18.77
N LEU A 256 9.34 21.30 -18.41
CA LEU A 256 7.90 21.38 -18.13
C LEU A 256 7.04 21.22 -19.39
N SER A 257 7.50 21.67 -20.56
CA SER A 257 6.76 21.55 -21.83
C SER A 257 6.92 20.18 -22.51
N ASN A 258 7.94 19.40 -22.18
CA ASN A 258 8.18 18.09 -22.78
C ASN A 258 7.22 17.01 -22.25
N ASN A 259 6.22 16.61 -23.04
CA ASN A 259 5.21 15.62 -22.63
C ASN A 259 5.75 14.19 -22.40
N ASN A 260 6.97 13.87 -22.84
CA ASN A 260 7.60 12.57 -22.56
C ASN A 260 8.11 12.48 -21.11
N ILE A 261 8.32 13.63 -20.46
CA ILE A 261 8.73 13.71 -19.06
C ILE A 261 7.47 13.87 -18.20
N VAL A 262 7.21 12.90 -17.32
CA VAL A 262 6.03 12.92 -16.44
C VAL A 262 6.28 13.83 -15.25
N LYS A 263 5.42 14.84 -15.03
CA LYS A 263 5.57 15.80 -13.92
C LYS A 263 4.91 15.29 -12.67
N LEU A 264 5.67 15.22 -11.59
CA LEU A 264 5.24 14.72 -10.30
C LEU A 264 5.29 15.85 -9.27
N VAL A 265 4.14 16.21 -8.72
CA VAL A 265 3.96 17.31 -7.76
C VAL A 265 3.45 16.79 -6.41
N TYR A 266 3.70 17.50 -5.32
CA TYR A 266 3.30 17.01 -3.99
C TYR A 266 1.79 16.76 -3.86
N ASN A 267 0.96 17.69 -4.34
CA ASN A 267 -0.50 17.61 -4.37
C ASN A 267 -1.09 18.60 -5.39
N ASN A 268 -2.42 18.58 -5.55
CA ASN A 268 -3.18 19.53 -6.39
C ASN A 268 -2.72 19.59 -7.86
N SER A 269 -2.24 18.48 -8.43
CA SER A 269 -1.88 18.38 -9.86
C SER A 269 -2.98 18.88 -10.80
N ASN A 270 -4.24 18.64 -10.46
CA ASN A 270 -5.42 19.12 -11.20
C ASN A 270 -5.56 20.65 -11.28
N LYS A 271 -4.81 21.43 -10.50
CA LYS A 271 -4.81 22.90 -10.53
C LYS A 271 -3.70 23.47 -11.42
N LEU A 272 -2.84 22.63 -11.98
CA LEU A 272 -1.70 23.07 -12.79
C LEU A 272 -2.08 23.11 -14.27
N SER A 273 -1.43 24.01 -15.00
CA SER A 273 -1.66 24.23 -16.44
C SER A 273 -1.03 23.18 -17.35
N TYR A 274 -0.27 22.24 -16.78
CA TYR A 274 0.42 21.18 -17.50
C TYR A 274 0.06 19.80 -16.92
N TYR A 275 0.18 18.77 -17.76
CA TYR A 275 -0.06 17.39 -17.33
C TYR A 275 0.90 17.02 -16.19
N SER A 276 0.32 16.67 -15.05
CA SER A 276 1.06 16.32 -13.85
C SER A 276 0.25 15.33 -12.99
N LYS A 277 0.94 14.66 -12.07
CA LYS A 277 0.32 13.75 -11.10
C LYS A 277 0.83 14.03 -9.70
N ASN A 278 0.00 13.73 -8.70
CA ASN A 278 0.43 13.84 -7.32
C ASN A 278 1.42 12.72 -6.99
N TRP A 279 2.40 13.01 -6.12
CA TRP A 279 3.42 12.06 -5.68
C TRP A 279 2.83 10.77 -5.09
N GLY A 280 1.72 10.85 -4.35
CA GLY A 280 1.04 9.67 -3.80
C GLY A 280 0.27 8.88 -4.87
N ASP A 281 -0.37 9.58 -5.80
CA ASP A 281 -1.33 8.98 -6.74
C ASP A 281 -0.64 8.13 -7.82
N CYS A 282 0.63 8.39 -8.12
CA CYS A 282 1.40 7.58 -9.07
C CYS A 282 1.90 6.24 -8.49
N LYS A 283 1.61 5.94 -7.22
CA LYS A 283 1.95 4.64 -6.59
C LYS A 283 1.33 3.49 -7.39
N GLY A 284 2.14 2.48 -7.69
CA GLY A 284 1.72 1.30 -8.44
C GLY A 284 1.77 1.44 -9.96
N GLU A 285 1.97 2.65 -10.49
CA GLU A 285 2.21 2.88 -11.91
C GLU A 285 3.65 2.52 -12.30
N ASP A 286 3.83 2.00 -13.51
CA ASP A 286 5.08 1.40 -13.98
C ASP A 286 5.45 1.75 -15.43
N ASP A 287 4.86 2.79 -16.02
CA ASP A 287 5.00 3.18 -17.41
C ASP A 287 5.81 4.46 -17.64
N TYR A 288 6.37 5.07 -16.58
CA TYR A 288 7.11 6.32 -16.74
C TYR A 288 8.55 6.04 -17.18
N GLN A 289 8.89 6.55 -18.37
CA GLN A 289 10.27 6.52 -18.85
C GLN A 289 11.08 7.54 -18.05
N ASP A 290 10.83 8.83 -18.25
CA ASP A 290 11.51 9.92 -17.52
C ASP A 290 10.52 10.69 -16.64
N THR A 291 10.99 11.21 -15.51
CA THR A 291 10.15 11.97 -14.58
C THR A 291 10.76 13.31 -14.20
N CYS A 292 9.90 14.28 -13.90
CA CYS A 292 10.27 15.56 -13.31
C CYS A 292 9.60 15.68 -11.94
N VAL A 293 10.36 15.57 -10.86
CA VAL A 293 9.91 15.76 -9.49
C VAL A 293 10.01 17.24 -9.12
N ILE A 294 8.87 17.88 -8.92
CA ILE A 294 8.78 19.28 -8.49
C ILE A 294 8.69 19.30 -6.97
N MET A 295 9.78 19.72 -6.33
CA MET A 295 9.93 19.74 -4.88
C MET A 295 8.97 20.74 -4.23
N THR A 296 8.61 20.50 -2.98
CA THR A 296 7.98 21.54 -2.15
C THR A 296 9.04 22.58 -1.74
N LYS A 297 8.62 23.76 -1.27
CA LYS A 297 9.53 24.75 -0.66
C LYS A 297 10.37 24.14 0.47
N SER A 298 9.72 23.42 1.39
CA SER A 298 10.42 22.75 2.50
C SER A 298 11.36 21.64 2.00
N GLY A 299 10.93 20.84 1.01
CA GLY A 299 11.76 19.82 0.40
C GLY A 299 12.98 20.40 -0.33
N THR A 300 12.84 21.57 -0.95
CA THR A 300 13.94 22.31 -1.58
C THR A 300 14.97 22.72 -0.53
N ILE A 301 14.53 23.34 0.57
CA ILE A 301 15.40 23.73 1.68
C ILE A 301 16.14 22.52 2.28
N SER A 302 15.44 21.38 2.46
CA SER A 302 16.05 20.17 2.98
C SER A 302 17.01 19.51 1.98
N LEU A 303 16.70 19.53 0.68
CA LEU A 303 17.61 19.05 -0.36
C LEU A 303 18.92 19.84 -0.37
N ASP A 304 18.84 21.17 -0.35
CA ASP A 304 20.03 22.02 -0.39
C ASP A 304 20.90 21.89 0.87
N LYS A 305 20.31 21.48 2.00
CA LYS A 305 21.02 21.17 3.26
C LYS A 305 21.52 19.73 3.37
N GLY A 306 21.17 18.84 2.43
CA GLY A 306 21.46 17.40 2.54
C GLY A 306 20.69 16.70 3.67
N ASP A 307 19.49 17.18 4.01
CA ASP A 307 18.71 16.75 5.18
C ASP A 307 17.34 16.15 4.81
N LEU A 308 17.20 15.62 3.58
CA LEU A 308 15.93 15.03 3.12
C LEU A 308 15.47 13.84 3.97
N LYS A 309 16.39 13.13 4.63
CA LYS A 309 16.08 11.97 5.49
C LYS A 309 15.21 12.33 6.71
N ASN A 310 15.28 13.58 7.17
CA ASN A 310 14.65 14.08 8.39
C ASN A 310 13.38 14.90 8.13
N ILE A 311 12.93 15.02 6.88
CA ILE A 311 11.62 15.63 6.60
C ILE A 311 10.49 14.77 7.18
N VAL A 312 9.31 15.39 7.35
CA VAL A 312 8.10 14.72 7.85
C VAL A 312 7.83 13.42 7.08
N SER A 313 7.60 12.31 7.80
CA SER A 313 7.51 10.96 7.23
C SER A 313 6.51 10.84 6.09
N SER A 314 5.34 11.49 6.17
CA SER A 314 4.34 11.48 5.10
C SER A 314 4.84 12.14 3.81
N THR A 315 5.60 13.23 3.93
CA THR A 315 6.25 13.89 2.79
C THR A 315 7.39 13.05 2.24
N LYS A 316 8.22 12.45 3.12
CA LYS A 316 9.31 11.56 2.73
C LYS A 316 8.82 10.36 1.94
N ASN A 317 7.77 9.70 2.42
CA ASN A 317 7.17 8.54 1.76
C ASN A 317 6.62 8.90 0.37
N LYS A 318 5.93 10.04 0.25
CA LYS A 318 5.45 10.53 -1.05
C LYS A 318 6.61 10.87 -2.00
N LEU A 319 7.64 11.54 -1.50
CA LEU A 319 8.83 11.86 -2.30
C LEU A 319 9.53 10.59 -2.78
N TYR A 320 9.67 9.58 -1.91
CA TYR A 320 10.19 8.27 -2.28
C TYR A 320 9.34 7.59 -3.36
N VAL A 321 8.01 7.63 -3.25
CA VAL A 321 7.12 7.13 -4.32
C VAL A 321 7.41 7.84 -5.63
N ALA A 322 7.52 9.17 -5.63
CA ALA A 322 7.77 9.97 -6.84
C ALA A 322 9.13 9.68 -7.49
N LEU A 323 10.22 9.70 -6.71
CA LEU A 323 11.58 9.42 -7.19
C LEU A 323 11.71 8.00 -7.76
N SER A 324 11.02 7.04 -7.16
CA SER A 324 11.08 5.63 -7.56
C SER A 324 10.17 5.24 -8.73
N ARG A 325 9.53 6.21 -9.41
CA ARG A 325 8.67 5.93 -10.58
C ARG A 325 9.46 5.82 -11.89
N THR A 326 10.53 6.59 -12.05
CA THR A 326 11.26 6.67 -13.32
C THR A 326 11.94 5.35 -13.68
N LYS A 327 12.01 5.06 -14.98
CA LYS A 327 12.85 4.01 -15.55
C LYS A 327 14.12 4.59 -16.20
N GLY A 328 14.17 5.88 -16.43
CA GLY A 328 15.25 6.59 -17.07
C GLY A 328 15.71 7.74 -16.18
N ASP A 329 15.75 8.93 -16.75
CA ASP A 329 16.25 10.12 -16.08
C ASP A 329 15.23 10.68 -15.08
N CYS A 330 15.76 11.36 -14.05
CA CYS A 330 14.97 12.09 -13.07
C CYS A 330 15.42 13.54 -13.03
N TYR A 331 14.51 14.43 -13.39
CA TYR A 331 14.69 15.87 -13.27
C TYR A 331 14.13 16.34 -11.94
N ILE A 332 14.88 17.17 -11.21
CA ILE A 332 14.44 17.76 -9.94
C ILE A 332 14.30 19.27 -10.13
N VAL A 333 13.07 19.77 -10.03
CA VAL A 333 12.78 21.21 -10.07
C VAL A 333 12.59 21.71 -8.64
N ARG A 334 13.39 22.71 -8.27
CA ARG A 334 13.29 23.40 -6.98
C ARG A 334 12.11 24.36 -6.99
N GLN A 335 11.38 24.42 -5.87
CA GLN A 335 10.35 25.44 -5.67
C GLN A 335 10.92 26.58 -4.84
N LYS A 336 10.84 27.80 -5.37
CA LYS A 336 11.20 29.03 -4.65
C LYS A 336 10.14 29.42 -3.63
#